data_AF-A0A0Q5ISH6-F1
#
_entry.id   AF-A0A0Q5ISH6-F1
#
_cell.length_a   1.000
_cell.length_b   1.000
_cell.length_c   1.000
_cell.angle_alpha   90.00
_cell.angle_beta   90.00
_cell.angle_gamma   90.00
#
_symmetry.space_group_name_H-M   'P 1'
#
loop_
_entity.id
_entity.type
_entity.pdbx_description
1 polymer ?
#
loop_
_entity_poly.entity_id
_entity_poly.type
_entity_poly.pdbx_seq_one_letter_code
_entity_poly.pdbx_strand_id
1 'polypeptide(L)' 'MAWSVAIVVGPLILVTIVVLAVVLSVRKAAVAKTTDLAPDRSASVRLAEAQDLYRRGLITADEHGEMRQRILGEV' A
#
# COMPACT_ATOMS: atom_id res chain seq x y z
N MET A 1 -1.94 -41.91 29.02
CA MET A 1 -0.97 -40.77 28.91
C MET A 1 -1.27 -39.82 27.75
N ALA A 2 -1.57 -40.29 26.52
CA ALA A 2 -1.82 -39.41 25.37
C ALA A 2 -3.04 -38.45 25.47
N TRP A 3 -4.09 -38.84 26.21
CA TRP A 3 -5.30 -38.03 26.37
C TRP A 3 -5.06 -36.72 27.13
N SER A 4 -4.18 -36.73 28.14
CA SER A 4 -3.84 -35.54 28.91
C SER A 4 -3.05 -34.52 28.08
N VAL A 5 -2.22 -34.99 27.14
CA VAL A 5 -1.45 -34.13 26.22
C VAL A 5 -2.38 -33.43 25.24
N ALA A 6 -3.38 -34.12 24.68
CA ALA A 6 -4.35 -33.51 23.77
C ALA A 6 -5.18 -32.40 24.43
N ILE A 7 -5.55 -32.57 25.71
CA ILE A 7 -6.32 -31.58 26.48
C ILE A 7 -5.51 -30.32 26.78
N VAL A 8 -4.18 -30.42 26.90
CA VAL A 8 -3.30 -29.26 27.16
C VAL A 8 -2.83 -28.61 25.86
N VAL A 9 -2.50 -29.40 24.84
CA VAL A 9 -1.98 -28.91 23.56
C VAL A 9 -3.09 -28.29 22.70
N GLY A 10 -4.30 -28.84 22.75
CA GLY A 10 -5.47 -28.31 22.02
C GLY A 10 -5.75 -26.83 22.28
N PRO A 11 -5.94 -26.39 23.55
CA PRO A 11 -6.17 -24.98 23.86
C PRO A 11 -4.96 -24.12 23.54
N LEU A 12 -3.74 -24.64 23.65
CA LEU A 12 -2.51 -23.92 23.31
C LEU A 12 -2.44 -23.59 21.80
N ILE A 13 -2.82 -24.55 20.96
CA ILE A 13 -2.96 -24.35 19.51
C ILE A 13 -4.08 -23.34 19.21
N LEU A 14 -5.23 -23.45 19.89
CA LEU A 14 -6.35 -22.53 19.71
C LEU A 14 -5.96 -21.08 20.01
N VAL A 15 -5.28 -20.85 21.15
CA VAL A 15 -4.79 -19.51 21.53
C VAL A 15 -3.80 -19.00 20.48
N THR A 16 -2.90 -19.84 20.00
CA THR A 16 -1.92 -19.46 18.96
C THR A 16 -2.62 -19.02 17.67
N ILE A 17 -3.65 -19.74 17.23
CA ILE A 17 -4.44 -19.40 16.03
C ILE A 17 -5.19 -18.08 16.23
N VAL A 18 -5.80 -17.87 17.41
CA VAL A 18 -6.53 -16.63 17.73
C VAL A 18 -5.58 -15.43 17.73
N VAL A 19 -4.42 -15.55 18.38
CA VAL A 19 -3.39 -14.50 18.39
C VAL A 19 -2.93 -14.19 16.97
N LEU A 20 -2.67 -15.22 16.15
CA LEU A 20 -2.28 -15.03 14.76
C LEU A 20 -3.36 -14.29 13.96
N ALA A 21 -4.63 -14.66 14.12
CA ALA A 21 -5.76 -14.00 13.45
C ALA A 21 -5.91 -12.53 13.85
N VAL A 22 -5.72 -12.19 15.13
CA VAL A 22 -5.72 -10.81 15.62
C VAL A 22 -4.56 -10.03 15.02
N VAL A 23 -3.34 -10.59 15.01
CA VAL A 23 -2.16 -9.95 14.41
C VAL A 23 -2.38 -9.70 12.92
N LEU A 24 -2.92 -10.67 12.19
CA LEU A 24 -3.25 -10.51 10.78
C LEU A 24 -4.34 -9.45 10.56
N SER A 25 -5.33 -9.36 11.44
CA SER A 25 -6.39 -8.34 11.36
C SER A 25 -5.86 -6.94 11.65
N VAL A 26 -5.00 -6.79 12.66
CA VAL A 26 -4.31 -5.51 12.96
C VAL A 26 -3.36 -5.14 11.82
N ARG A 27 -2.62 -6.09 11.26
CA ARG A 27 -1.77 -5.85 10.09
C ARG A 27 -2.59 -5.48 8.86
N LYS A 28 -3.73 -6.12 8.60
CA LYS A 28 -4.64 -5.73 7.51
C LYS A 28 -5.21 -4.33 7.72
N ALA A 29 -5.62 -3.99 8.94
CA ALA A 29 -6.10 -2.65 9.28
C ALA A 29 -4.98 -1.60 9.17
N ALA A 30 -3.76 -1.94 9.59
CA ALA A 30 -2.59 -1.08 9.44
C ALA A 30 -2.21 -0.91 7.96
N VAL A 31 -2.23 -1.98 7.15
CA VAL A 31 -1.99 -1.93 5.72
C VAL A 31 -3.06 -1.10 5.03
N ALA A 32 -4.34 -1.30 5.34
CA ALA A 32 -5.43 -0.47 4.82
C ALA A 32 -5.28 1.00 5.21
N LYS A 33 -4.91 1.28 6.47
CA LYS A 33 -4.63 2.63 6.97
C LYS A 33 -3.37 3.24 6.33
N THR A 34 -2.39 2.44 5.94
CA THR A 34 -1.23 2.92 5.18
C THR A 34 -1.52 3.07 3.69
N THR A 35 -2.46 2.33 3.13
CA THR A 35 -2.91 2.51 1.73
C THR A 35 -3.64 3.84 1.58
N ASP A 36 -4.37 4.29 2.60
CA ASP A 36 -4.95 5.65 2.68
C ASP A 36 -3.87 6.75 2.89
N LEU A 37 -2.66 6.34 3.29
CA LEU A 37 -1.48 7.20 3.47
C LEU A 37 -0.42 7.00 2.39
N ALA A 38 -0.70 6.24 1.34
CA ALA A 38 0.02 6.46 0.09
C ALA A 38 -0.42 7.87 -0.30
N PRO A 39 0.44 8.90 -0.20
CA PRO A 39 0.04 10.19 -0.71
C PRO A 39 -0.18 9.89 -2.18
N ASP A 40 -1.45 9.94 -2.59
CA ASP A 40 -1.83 10.23 -3.95
C ASP A 40 -0.91 11.39 -4.32
N ARG A 41 0.21 11.10 -5.02
CA ARG A 41 1.29 12.07 -5.23
C ARG A 41 0.56 13.24 -5.84
N SER A 42 0.38 14.30 -5.05
CA SER A 42 -0.58 15.34 -5.37
C SER A 42 -0.33 15.76 -6.81
N ALA A 43 -1.39 16.00 -7.60
CA ALA A 43 -1.22 16.33 -9.02
C ALA A 43 -0.12 17.38 -9.25
N SER A 44 0.07 18.30 -8.29
CA SER A 44 1.20 19.23 -8.19
C SER A 44 2.60 18.60 -8.18
N VAL A 45 2.86 17.54 -7.41
CA VAL A 45 4.15 16.82 -7.37
C VAL A 45 4.41 16.11 -8.70
N ARG A 46 3.38 15.48 -9.28
CA ARG A 46 3.51 14.81 -10.58
C ARG A 46 3.74 15.80 -11.73
N LEU A 47 3.11 16.98 -11.67
CA LEU A 47 3.35 18.08 -12.61
C LEU A 47 4.76 18.66 -12.46
N ALA A 48 5.24 18.83 -11.22
CA ALA A 48 6.60 19.29 -10.98
C ALA A 48 7.66 18.31 -11.51
N GLU A 49 7.41 17.00 -11.36
CA GLU A 49 8.27 15.94 -11.91
C GLU A 49 8.27 15.96 -13.45
N ALA A 50 7.08 16.07 -14.08
CA ALA A 50 6.99 16.20 -15.53
C ALA A 50 7.73 17.45 -16.05
N GLN A 51 7.58 18.60 -15.35
CA GLN A 51 8.26 19.83 -15.71
C GLN A 51 9.79 19.73 -15.54
N ASP A 52 10.27 19.03 -14.51
CA ASP A 52 11.71 18.78 -14.33
C ASP A 52 12.27 17.89 -15.44
N LEU A 53 11.55 16.84 -15.84
CA LEU A 53 11.92 15.99 -16.97
C LEU A 53 12.01 16.79 -18.28
N TYR A 54 11.01 17.65 -18.54
CA TYR A 54 11.01 18.52 -19.72
C TYR A 54 12.17 19.52 -19.68
N ARG A 55 12.44 20.12 -18.51
CA ARG A 55 13.55 21.07 -18.32
C ARG A 55 14.92 20.43 -18.55
N ARG A 56 15.07 19.16 -18.20
CA ARG A 56 16.29 18.37 -18.44
C ARG A 56 16.40 17.87 -19.89
N GLY A 57 15.38 18.12 -20.73
CA GLY A 57 15.33 17.64 -22.10
C GLY A 57 15.17 16.12 -22.22
N LEU A 58 14.70 15.46 -21.14
CA LEU A 58 14.48 14.00 -21.12
C LEU A 58 13.18 13.58 -21.79
N ILE A 59 12.25 14.52 -21.93
CA ILE A 59 10.98 14.34 -22.64
C ILE A 59 10.75 15.55 -23.55
N THR A 60 10.04 15.32 -24.65
CA THR A 60 9.62 16.32 -25.62
C THR A 60 8.42 17.13 -25.13
N ALA A 61 8.10 18.23 -25.82
CA ALA A 61 6.97 19.09 -25.48
C ALA A 61 5.62 18.36 -25.61
N ASP A 62 5.47 17.45 -26.57
CA ASP A 62 4.27 16.63 -26.75
C ASP A 62 4.10 15.64 -25.59
N GLU A 63 5.16 14.92 -25.22
CA GLU A 63 5.15 13.99 -24.08
C GLU A 63 4.86 14.70 -22.76
N HIS A 64 5.39 15.91 -22.58
CA HIS A 64 5.08 16.76 -21.43
C HIS A 64 3.60 17.19 -21.42
N GLY A 65 3.03 17.53 -22.57
CA GLY A 65 1.62 17.88 -22.73
C GLY A 65 0.68 16.73 -22.41
N GLU A 66 0.95 15.54 -22.94
CA GLU A 66 0.18 14.32 -22.69
C GLU A 66 0.24 13.94 -21.20
N MET A 67 1.43 14.00 -20.60
CA MET A 67 1.61 13.69 -19.19
C MET A 67 0.86 14.67 -18.29
N ARG A 68 0.82 15.96 -18.65
CA ARG A 68 0.04 16.97 -17.95
C ARG A 68 -1.47 16.72 -18.04
N GLN A 69 -2.00 16.39 -19.22
CA GLN A 69 -3.43 16.08 -19.39
C GLN A 69 -3.84 14.84 -18.58
N ARG A 70 -3.00 13.80 -18.61
CA ARG A 70 -3.20 12.58 -17.81
C ARG A 70 -3.15 12.81 -16.31
N ILE A 71 -2.33 13.76 -15.84
CA ILE A 71 -2.26 14.13 -14.42
C ILE A 71 -3.46 14.99 -14.00
N LEU A 72 -3.96 15.85 -14.90
CA LEU A 72 -5.14 16.70 -14.66
C LEU A 72 -6.47 15.95 -14.84
N GLY A 73 -6.44 14.72 -15.36
CA GLY A 73 -7.63 13.88 -15.55
C GLY A 73 -8.48 14.29 -16.75
N GLU A 74 -7.88 14.95 -17.75
CA GLU A 74 -8.56 15.34 -19.00
C GLU A 74 -8.64 14.19 -20.02
N VAL A 75 -8.16 12.98 -19.69
CA VAL A 75 -8.17 11.77 -20.55
C VAL A 75 -8.67 10.56 -19.77
#